data_AF-A0A920MTL6-F1
#
_entry.id   AF-A0A920MTL6-F1
#
_cell.length_a   1.000
_cell.length_b   1.000
_cell.length_c   1.000
_cell.angle_alpha   90.00
_cell.angle_beta   90.00
_cell.angle_gamma   90.00
#
_symmetry.space_group_name_H-M   'P 1'
#
loop_
_entity.id
_entity.type
_entity.pdbx_description
1 polymer ?
#
loop_
_entity_poly.entity_id
_entity_poly.type
_entity_poly.pdbx_seq_one_letter_code
_entity_poly.pdbx_strand_id
1 'polypeptide(L)'
;MTLQKVLPNGPRQGLISVEPQNWRRDALVSAVELGGGTVCSNQEASALIWAAPEKPELIQSYISDNHDWVQLPYAGIEPFIDVLDRQRLWTCGKGVYSPAVAEHALR
;
A
#
# COMPACT_ATOMS: atom_id res chain seq x y z
N MET A 1 -11.78 -10.47 -14.91
CA MET A 1 -11.69 -9.53 -13.77
C MET A 1 -10.84 -8.35 -14.20
N THR A 2 -11.49 -7.27 -14.62
CA THR A 2 -10.86 -6.08 -15.21
C THR A 2 -10.33 -5.19 -14.10
N LEU A 3 -9.01 -4.94 -14.10
CA LEU A 3 -8.39 -4.02 -13.15
C LEU A 3 -8.71 -2.59 -13.60
N GLN A 4 -9.51 -1.88 -12.82
CA GLN A 4 -9.81 -0.48 -13.05
C GLN A 4 -8.85 0.35 -12.20
N LYS A 5 -8.18 1.33 -12.80
CA LYS A 5 -7.39 2.33 -12.08
C LYS A 5 -8.36 3.15 -11.23
N VAL A 6 -8.48 2.81 -9.96
CA VAL A 6 -9.27 3.59 -9.01
C VAL A 6 -8.45 4.82 -8.67
N LEU A 7 -8.85 5.97 -9.21
CA LEU A 7 -8.50 7.26 -8.63
C LEU A 7 -9.45 7.41 -7.45
N PRO A 8 -8.99 7.23 -6.20
CA PRO A 8 -9.95 7.19 -5.13
C PRO A 8 -10.48 8.64 -4.97
N ASN A 9 -11.79 8.81 -4.86
CA ASN A 9 -12.45 10.09 -4.59
C ASN A 9 -12.86 10.11 -3.11
N GLY A 10 -12.37 11.09 -2.36
CA GLY A 10 -12.59 11.26 -0.92
C GLY A 10 -11.64 12.33 -0.36
N PRO A 11 -11.89 12.86 0.85
CA PRO A 11 -11.10 13.93 1.47
C PRO A 11 -9.73 13.42 1.97
N ARG A 12 -8.99 12.70 1.12
CA ARG A 12 -7.66 12.20 1.45
C ARG A 12 -6.77 13.42 1.71
N GLN A 13 -6.44 13.67 2.97
CA GLN A 13 -5.39 14.62 3.34
C GLN A 13 -3.99 14.10 2.97
N GLY A 14 -3.89 13.02 2.17
CA GLY A 14 -2.64 12.39 1.79
C GLY A 14 -1.94 11.68 2.95
N LEU A 15 -2.58 11.55 4.11
CA LEU A 15 -2.01 10.92 5.32
C LEU A 15 -1.97 9.39 5.15
N ILE A 16 -0.75 8.87 5.01
CA ILE A 16 -0.47 7.47 4.69
C ILE A 16 0.48 6.89 5.76
N SER A 17 0.12 5.73 6.32
CA SER A 17 1.04 4.91 7.09
C SER A 17 1.73 3.91 6.17
N VAL A 18 3.01 3.65 6.46
CA VAL A 18 3.81 2.62 5.78
C VAL A 18 4.30 1.66 6.86
N GLU A 19 3.73 0.46 6.87
CA GLU A 19 3.90 -0.49 7.97
C GLU A 19 4.14 -1.91 7.47
N PRO A 20 4.82 -2.76 8.24
CA PRO A 20 5.56 -2.42 9.45
C PRO A 20 6.93 -1.80 9.09
N GLN A 21 7.64 -1.32 10.11
CA GLN A 21 9.07 -0.99 9.95
C GLN A 21 9.84 -2.23 9.48
N ASN A 22 10.45 -2.12 8.31
CA ASN A 22 11.35 -3.12 7.74
C ASN A 22 12.31 -2.46 6.76
N TRP A 23 13.14 -3.27 6.10
CA TRP A 23 14.17 -2.80 5.16
C TRP A 23 13.63 -2.08 3.91
N ARG A 24 12.34 -2.23 3.57
CA ARG A 24 11.69 -1.60 2.40
C ARG A 24 10.96 -0.31 2.75
N ARG A 25 10.65 -0.10 4.03
CA ARG A 25 9.82 1.02 4.47
C ARG A 25 10.35 2.35 3.95
N ASP A 26 11.65 2.59 4.06
CA ASP A 26 12.25 3.87 3.64
C ASP A 26 12.02 4.14 2.14
N ALA A 27 12.18 3.13 1.29
CA ALA A 27 11.91 3.26 -0.15
C ALA A 27 10.42 3.53 -0.44
N LEU A 28 9.51 2.90 0.32
CA LEU A 28 8.07 3.13 0.19
C LEU A 28 7.66 4.52 0.70
N VAL A 29 8.27 5.00 1.79
CA VAL A 29 8.11 6.36 2.32
C VAL A 29 8.53 7.38 1.27
N SER A 30 9.71 7.23 0.69
CA SER A 30 10.15 8.12 -0.40
C SER A 30 9.20 8.08 -1.60
N ALA A 31 8.67 6.90 -1.96
CA ALA A 31 7.69 6.79 -3.03
C ALA A 31 6.36 7.51 -2.71
N VAL A 32 5.91 7.46 -1.45
CA VAL A 32 4.73 8.22 -0.98
C VAL A 32 4.97 9.72 -1.11
N GLU A 33 6.10 10.21 -0.61
CA GLU A 33 6.46 11.62 -0.65
C GLU A 33 6.61 12.14 -2.08
N LEU A 34 7.28 11.38 -2.96
CA LEU A 34 7.38 11.68 -4.39
C LEU A 34 6.01 11.67 -5.10
N GLY A 35 5.08 10.84 -4.61
CA GLY A 35 3.70 10.80 -5.08
C GLY A 35 2.82 11.95 -4.55
N GLY A 36 3.36 12.84 -3.73
CA GLY A 36 2.63 13.95 -3.10
C GLY A 36 1.81 13.55 -1.87
N GLY A 37 2.05 12.36 -1.32
CA GLY A 37 1.48 11.93 -0.05
C GLY A 37 2.32 12.38 1.15
N THR A 38 1.71 12.35 2.33
CA THR A 38 2.34 12.68 3.61
C THR A 38 2.37 11.43 4.48
N VAL A 39 3.57 10.99 4.87
CA VAL A 39 3.70 9.85 5.78
C VAL A 39 3.42 10.31 7.21
N CYS A 40 2.58 9.58 7.93
CA CYS A 40 2.24 9.85 9.32
C CYS A 40 2.15 8.55 10.16
N SER A 41 1.77 8.69 11.43
CA SER A 41 1.53 7.54 12.29
C SER A 41 0.33 6.72 11.82
N ASN A 42 0.32 5.42 12.10
CA ASN A 42 -0.78 4.53 11.74
C ASN A 42 -2.12 4.91 12.39
N GLN A 43 -2.12 5.64 13.51
CA GLN A 43 -3.35 6.08 14.18
C GLN A 43 -4.02 7.25 13.45
N GLU A 44 -3.23 8.10 12.81
CA GLU A 44 -3.68 9.31 12.11
C GLU A 44 -3.91 9.06 10.61
N ALA A 45 -3.36 7.98 10.07
CA ALA A 45 -3.41 7.68 8.67
C ALA A 45 -4.83 7.37 8.19
N SER A 46 -5.15 7.90 7.01
CA SER A 46 -6.34 7.52 6.24
C SER A 46 -6.10 6.30 5.35
N ALA A 47 -4.84 5.90 5.19
CA ALA A 47 -4.43 4.84 4.27
C ALA A 47 -3.22 4.08 4.80
N LEU A 48 -3.16 2.78 4.47
CA LEU A 48 -2.07 1.89 4.85
C LEU A 48 -1.39 1.31 3.61
N ILE A 49 -0.07 1.47 3.52
CA ILE A 49 0.80 0.70 2.61
C ILE A 49 1.44 -0.43 3.40
N TRP A 50 1.14 -1.67 3.00
CA TRP A 50 1.70 -2.86 3.62
C TRP A 50 3.08 -3.21 3.02
N ALA A 51 4.11 -3.17 3.86
CA ALA A 51 5.51 -3.34 3.49
C ALA A 51 6.05 -4.75 3.75
N ALA A 52 5.32 -5.62 4.48
CA ALA A 52 5.76 -6.97 4.87
C ALA A 52 4.98 -8.08 4.15
N PRO A 53 5.23 -8.30 2.84
CA PRO A 53 4.59 -9.36 2.05
C PRO A 53 4.72 -10.76 2.67
N GLU A 54 5.79 -11.00 3.43
CA GLU A 54 6.10 -12.25 4.10
C GLU A 54 5.34 -12.47 5.42
N LYS A 55 4.58 -11.47 5.89
CA LYS A 55 3.82 -11.53 7.15
C LYS A 55 2.34 -11.17 6.99
N PRO A 56 1.60 -11.79 6.07
CA PRO A 56 0.20 -11.45 5.80
C PRO A 56 -0.69 -11.51 7.05
N GLU A 57 -0.39 -12.40 8.00
CA GLU A 57 -1.11 -12.55 9.26
C GLU A 57 -1.03 -11.32 10.18
N LEU A 58 0.02 -10.50 10.05
CA LEU A 58 0.20 -9.34 10.93
C LEU A 58 -0.63 -8.13 10.50
N ILE A 59 -1.03 -8.05 9.23
CA ILE A 59 -1.68 -6.86 8.67
C ILE A 59 -2.96 -6.48 9.42
N GLN A 60 -3.69 -7.48 9.94
CA GLN A 60 -4.95 -7.26 10.65
C GLN A 60 -4.76 -6.45 11.94
N SER A 61 -3.59 -6.54 12.57
CA SER A 61 -3.23 -5.76 13.76
C SER A 61 -2.83 -4.31 13.44
N TYR A 62 -2.53 -4.01 12.18
CA TYR A 62 -2.17 -2.66 11.72
C TYR A 62 -3.35 -1.93 11.09
N ILE A 63 -4.35 -2.65 10.60
CA ILE A 63 -5.53 -2.03 10.02
C ILE A 63 -6.38 -1.39 11.13
N SER A 64 -6.74 -0.12 10.92
CA SER A 64 -7.67 0.63 11.76
C SER A 64 -8.91 1.02 10.97
N ASP A 65 -9.97 1.45 11.68
CA ASP A 65 -11.21 1.96 11.06
C ASP A 65 -10.99 3.28 10.29
N ASN A 66 -9.91 4.01 10.60
CA ASN A 66 -9.55 5.23 9.90
C ASN A 66 -8.98 4.96 8.50
N HIS A 67 -8.51 3.73 8.25
CA HIS A 67 -8.02 3.35 6.93
C HIS A 67 -9.21 3.20 5.98
N ASP A 68 -9.30 4.03 4.95
CA ASP A 68 -10.23 3.89 3.85
C ASP A 68 -9.60 3.17 2.63
N TRP A 69 -8.28 3.01 2.65
CA TRP A 69 -7.49 2.42 1.59
C TRP A 69 -6.32 1.58 2.12
N VAL A 70 -6.13 0.39 1.53
CA VAL A 70 -4.98 -0.49 1.81
C VAL A 70 -4.30 -0.89 0.50
N GLN A 71 -2.98 -0.68 0.44
CA GLN A 71 -2.11 -1.07 -0.67
C GLN A 71 -1.25 -2.27 -0.28
N LEU A 72 -1.44 -3.38 -1.00
CA LEU A 72 -0.67 -4.61 -0.84
C LEU A 72 0.58 -4.61 -1.74
N PRO A 73 1.69 -5.24 -1.30
CA PRO A 73 3.01 -5.11 -1.92
C PRO A 73 3.21 -5.85 -3.26
N TYR A 74 2.42 -6.88 -3.60
CA TYR A 74 2.62 -7.69 -4.82
C TYR A 74 1.34 -8.21 -5.47
N ALA A 75 1.48 -8.78 -6.67
CA ALA A 75 0.46 -9.57 -7.35
C ALA A 75 0.32 -10.94 -6.67
N GLY A 76 -0.87 -11.21 -6.12
CA GLY A 76 -1.15 -12.42 -5.34
C GLY A 76 -1.78 -12.02 -4.02
N ILE A 77 -3.10 -11.85 -4.04
CA ILE A 77 -3.89 -11.45 -2.86
C ILE A 77 -4.30 -12.65 -2.00
N GLU A 78 -3.97 -13.88 -2.44
CA GLU A 78 -4.38 -15.13 -1.80
C GLU A 78 -4.04 -15.16 -0.30
N PRO A 79 -2.85 -14.72 0.16
CA PRO A 79 -2.53 -14.69 1.58
C PRO A 79 -3.32 -13.65 2.39
N PHE A 80 -3.99 -12.71 1.72
CA PHE A 80 -4.72 -11.60 2.34
C PHE A 80 -6.24 -11.76 2.26
N ILE A 81 -6.76 -12.84 1.65
CA ILE A 81 -8.20 -13.02 1.42
C ILE A 81 -9.01 -12.88 2.71
N ASP A 82 -8.53 -13.43 3.82
CA ASP A 82 -9.24 -13.43 5.10
C ASP A 82 -9.32 -12.04 5.76
N VAL A 83 -8.47 -11.09 5.36
CA VAL A 83 -8.50 -9.70 5.87
C VAL A 83 -9.27 -8.75 4.94
N LEU A 84 -9.58 -9.18 3.72
CA LEU A 84 -10.32 -8.34 2.77
C LEU A 84 -11.75 -8.10 3.27
N ASP A 85 -12.21 -6.87 3.11
CA ASP A 85 -13.56 -6.46 3.42
C ASP A 85 -14.11 -5.49 2.36
N ARG A 86 -15.35 -5.07 2.56
CA ARG A 86 -16.06 -4.14 1.66
C ARG A 86 -16.02 -2.70 2.12
N GLN A 87 -15.46 -2.41 3.30
CA GLN A 87 -15.48 -1.08 3.89
C GLN A 87 -14.32 -0.21 3.39
N ARG A 88 -13.23 -0.82 2.92
CA ARG A 88 -12.06 -0.12 2.38
C ARG A 88 -11.83 -0.44 0.92
N LEU A 89 -11.12 0.45 0.24
CA LEU A 89 -10.52 0.16 -1.05
C LEU A 89 -9.27 -0.69 -0.86
N TRP A 90 -9.21 -1.82 -1.55
CA TRP A 90 -8.03 -2.67 -1.59
C TRP A 90 -7.35 -2.58 -2.96
N THR A 91 -6.05 -2.32 -2.95
CA THR A 91 -5.22 -2.28 -4.15
C THR A 91 -4.03 -3.20 -3.98
N CYS A 92 -3.55 -3.78 -5.08
CA CYS A 92 -2.34 -4.57 -5.09
C CYS A 92 -1.51 -4.18 -6.30
N GLY A 93 -0.19 -4.26 -6.16
CA GLY A 93 0.76 -3.95 -7.24
C GLY A 93 0.78 -5.01 -8.33
N LYS A 94 -0.34 -5.25 -9.01
CA LYS A 94 -0.34 -6.07 -10.23
C LYS A 94 0.26 -5.25 -11.37
N GLY A 95 1.57 -5.42 -11.61
CA GLY A 95 2.29 -4.80 -12.71
C GLY A 95 3.12 -3.56 -12.38
N VAL A 96 3.44 -3.29 -11.10
CA VAL A 96 4.30 -2.15 -10.69
C VAL A 96 5.81 -2.49 -10.80
N TYR A 97 6.16 -3.20 -11.88
CA TYR A 97 7.50 -3.18 -12.46
C TYR A 97 7.36 -2.70 -13.91
N SER A 98 7.09 -1.41 -14.07
CA SER A 98 7.20 -0.69 -15.34
C SER A 98 7.13 0.82 -15.06
N PRO A 99 8.17 1.64 -15.26
CA PRO A 99 9.61 1.45 -15.24
C PRO A 99 10.26 2.40 -14.19
N ALA A 100 10.46 1.95 -12.95
CA ALA A 100 11.47 2.54 -12.04
C ALA A 100 12.56 1.50 -11.67
N VAL A 101 12.53 0.35 -12.34
CA VAL A 101 13.59 -0.67 -12.40
C VAL A 101 13.89 -0.92 -13.88
N ALA A 102 14.04 0.18 -14.64
CA ALA A 102 14.52 0.15 -16.02
C ALA A 102 15.96 0.69 -16.14
N GLU A 103 16.65 0.98 -15.03
CA GLU A 103 18.06 1.40 -15.03
C GLU A 103 19.04 0.30 -14.56
N HIS A 104 18.66 -0.98 -14.58
CA HIS A 104 19.63 -2.08 -14.43
C HIS A 104 19.43 -3.25 -15.40
N ALA A 105 18.66 -3.03 -16.47
CA ALA A 105 18.52 -4.00 -17.57
C ALA A 105 18.80 -3.37 -18.94
N LEU A 106 19.64 -2.33 -18.97
CA LEU A 106 20.33 -1.87 -20.17
C LEU A 106 21.82 -1.78 -19.83
N ARG A 107 22.59 -2.34 -20.77
CA ARG A 107 24.05 -2.34 -20.91
C ARG A 107 24.78 -1.11 -20.39
#